data_AF-A0A1M7ZX21-F1
#
_entry.id   AF-A0A1M7ZX21-F1
#
_cell.length_a   1.000
_cell.length_b   1.000
_cell.length_c   1.000
_cell.angle_alpha   90.00
_cell.angle_beta   90.00
_cell.angle_gamma   90.00
#
_symmetry.space_group_name_H-M   'P 1'
#
loop_
_entity.id
_entity.type
_entity.pdbx_description
1 polymer ?
#
loop_
_entity_poly.entity_id
_entity_poly.type
_entity_poly.pdbx_seq_one_letter_code
_entity_poly.pdbx_strand_id
1 'polypeptide(L)'
;MRLLFFSIFCFLVLSCKVDESDLRDSTWKIYKKNSYEFGDVISFDAMIVKNDTIYLNRESIYEIIAYRNRYFTDEFITIKNLKTQNSATYIKK
;
A
#
# COMPACT_ATOMS: atom_id res chain seq x y z
N MET A 1 30.08 26.55 -15.20
CA MET A 1 29.35 25.28 -15.05
C MET A 1 29.08 25.02 -13.57
N ARG A 2 27.99 25.57 -13.02
CA ARG A 2 27.75 25.51 -11.57
C ARG A 2 26.25 25.59 -11.26
N LEU A 3 25.43 24.85 -11.99
CA LEU A 3 23.95 24.96 -11.90
C LEU A 3 23.20 23.67 -12.24
N LEU A 4 23.85 22.49 -12.18
CA LEU A 4 23.19 21.21 -12.46
C LEU A 4 23.10 20.25 -11.27
N PHE A 5 23.77 20.53 -10.15
CA PHE A 5 23.76 19.60 -9.01
C PHE A 5 22.57 19.77 -8.06
N PHE A 6 21.81 20.87 -8.13
CA PHE A 6 20.70 21.12 -7.20
C PHE A 6 19.36 20.49 -7.62
N SER A 7 19.21 20.07 -8.89
CA SER A 7 17.95 19.50 -9.39
C SER A 7 17.74 18.02 -9.06
N ILE A 8 18.79 17.31 -8.62
CA ILE A 8 18.72 15.87 -8.32
C ILE A 8 18.22 15.59 -6.89
N PHE A 9 18.28 16.57 -5.99
CA PHE A 9 17.93 16.37 -4.58
C PHE A 9 16.42 16.42 -4.28
N CYS A 10 15.59 16.89 -5.22
CA CYS A 10 14.13 16.93 -5.05
C CYS A 10 13.41 15.58 -5.29
N PHE A 11 14.08 14.59 -5.90
CA PHE A 11 13.45 13.29 -6.19
C PHE A 11 13.52 12.29 -5.03
N LEU A 12 14.26 12.58 -3.96
CA LEU A 12 14.51 11.63 -2.86
C LEU A 12 13.52 11.74 -1.68
N VAL A 13 12.55 12.66 -1.73
CA VAL A 13 11.68 12.99 -0.58
C VAL A 13 10.20 12.58 -0.73
N LEU A 14 9.84 11.82 -1.75
CA LEU A 14 8.42 11.44 -1.99
C LEU A 14 8.13 9.94 -1.84
N SER A 15 8.94 9.19 -1.10
CA SER A 15 8.50 7.87 -0.63
C SER A 15 7.65 8.07 0.62
N CYS A 16 6.34 8.30 0.40
CA CYS A 16 5.35 8.17 1.47
C CYS A 16 5.26 6.71 1.86
N LYS A 17 6.11 6.31 2.81
CA LYS A 17 6.05 4.99 3.43
C LYS A 17 4.73 4.87 4.19
N VAL A 18 3.99 3.79 3.97
CA VAL A 18 2.77 3.50 4.75
C VAL A 18 3.19 2.94 6.10
N ASP A 19 2.65 3.51 7.18
CA ASP A 19 2.86 2.97 8.52
C ASP A 19 1.89 1.81 8.78
N GLU A 20 2.33 0.83 9.55
CA GLU A 20 1.47 -0.27 9.98
C GLU A 20 0.28 0.25 10.78
N SER A 21 0.47 1.31 11.57
CA SER A 21 -0.61 1.94 12.35
C SER A 21 -1.74 2.49 11.49
N ASP A 22 -1.46 2.87 10.23
CA ASP A 22 -2.48 3.42 9.32
C ASP A 22 -3.46 2.34 8.82
N LEU A 23 -3.03 1.08 8.88
CA LEU A 23 -3.74 -0.08 8.34
C LEU A 23 -4.40 -0.95 9.41
N ARG A 24 -3.84 -0.98 10.63
CA ARG A 24 -4.35 -1.77 11.75
C ARG A 24 -5.71 -1.28 12.25
N ASP A 25 -6.40 -2.18 12.96
CA ASP A 25 -7.69 -1.94 13.61
C ASP A 25 -8.78 -1.49 12.63
N SER A 26 -8.63 -1.86 11.35
CA SER A 26 -9.47 -1.38 10.25
C SER A 26 -9.84 -2.52 9.32
N THR A 27 -11.08 -2.50 8.83
CA THR A 27 -11.54 -3.47 7.83
C THR A 27 -11.50 -2.82 6.46
N TRP A 28 -10.85 -3.50 5.51
CA TRP A 28 -10.68 -2.99 4.16
C TRP A 28 -11.57 -3.80 3.22
N LYS A 29 -12.58 -3.15 2.63
CA LYS A 29 -13.51 -3.79 1.69
C LYS A 29 -13.01 -3.62 0.26
N ILE A 30 -13.21 -4.62 -0.59
CA ILE A 30 -12.80 -4.55 -1.99
C ILE A 30 -13.52 -3.39 -2.68
N TYR A 31 -12.76 -2.58 -3.41
CA TYR A 31 -13.26 -1.49 -4.24
C TYR A 31 -13.07 -1.79 -5.73
N LYS A 32 -11.90 -2.32 -6.10
CA LYS A 32 -11.59 -2.72 -7.49
C LYS A 32 -10.61 -3.88 -7.48
N LYS A 33 -10.86 -4.94 -8.25
CA LYS A 33 -9.91 -6.05 -8.46
C LYS A 33 -9.71 -6.35 -9.93
N ASN A 34 -8.52 -6.81 -10.29
CA ASN A 34 -8.21 -7.33 -11.63
C ASN A 34 -8.14 -8.87 -11.67
N SER A 35 -8.30 -9.55 -10.53
CA SER A 35 -8.22 -11.00 -10.40
C SER A 35 -9.17 -11.50 -9.30
N TYR A 36 -9.59 -12.76 -9.43
CA TYR A 36 -10.48 -13.43 -8.48
C TYR A 36 -9.78 -13.89 -7.19
N GLU A 37 -8.44 -13.87 -7.16
CA GLU A 37 -7.65 -14.24 -5.98
C GLU A 37 -7.87 -13.30 -4.79
N PHE A 38 -8.37 -12.09 -5.05
CA PHE A 38 -8.66 -11.10 -4.01
C PHE A 38 -10.06 -11.29 -3.47
N GLY A 39 -10.12 -11.58 -2.18
CA GLY A 39 -11.36 -11.65 -1.40
C GLY A 39 -12.02 -10.30 -1.22
N ASP A 40 -13.28 -10.33 -0.79
CA ASP A 40 -14.13 -9.14 -0.67
C ASP A 40 -13.74 -8.23 0.50
N VAL A 41 -13.05 -8.78 1.49
CA VAL A 41 -12.56 -8.08 2.67
C VAL A 41 -11.14 -8.53 2.97
N ILE A 42 -10.31 -7.61 3.44
CA ILE A 42 -8.98 -7.87 4.00
C ILE A 42 -8.83 -7.12 5.33
N SER A 43 -8.18 -7.76 6.30
CA SER A 43 -7.68 -7.11 7.51
C SER A 43 -6.17 -7.28 7.55
N PHE A 44 -5.48 -6.22 8.00
CA PHE A 44 -4.03 -6.21 8.17
C PHE A 44 -3.61 -6.50 9.61
N ASP A 45 -4.54 -6.85 10.52
CA ASP A 45 -4.26 -6.97 11.97
C ASP A 45 -3.24 -8.07 12.31
N ALA A 46 -3.21 -9.14 11.50
CA ALA A 46 -2.27 -10.24 11.63
C ALA A 46 -1.04 -10.09 10.71
N MET A 47 -0.91 -8.96 10.01
CA MET A 47 0.12 -8.71 9.02
C MET A 47 1.10 -7.65 9.51
N ILE A 48 2.34 -7.73 9.04
CA ILE A 48 3.40 -6.77 9.37
C ILE A 48 3.72 -5.97 8.11
N VAL A 49 3.84 -4.64 8.23
CA VAL A 49 4.22 -3.78 7.11
C VAL A 49 5.64 -3.26 7.27
N LYS A 50 6.49 -3.53 6.28
CA LYS A 50 7.86 -3.01 6.22
C LYS A 50 8.20 -2.58 4.81
N ASN A 51 8.58 -1.31 4.66
CA ASN A 51 8.98 -0.71 3.38
C ASN A 51 7.95 -1.00 2.28
N ASP A 52 6.69 -0.66 2.56
CA ASP A 52 5.53 -0.89 1.68
C ASP A 52 5.28 -2.36 1.31
N THR A 53 6.00 -3.30 1.91
CA THR A 53 5.78 -4.74 1.75
C THR A 53 4.99 -5.27 2.94
N ILE A 54 3.95 -6.04 2.66
CA ILE A 54 3.09 -6.69 3.64
C ILE A 54 3.54 -8.13 3.81
N TYR A 55 3.77 -8.52 5.06
CA TYR A 55 4.23 -9.84 5.46
C TYR A 55 3.17 -10.56 6.27
N LEU A 56 3.00 -11.85 6.00
CA LEU A 56 2.20 -12.78 6.81
C LEU A 56 3.09 -13.97 7.16
N ASN A 57 3.20 -14.32 8.45
CA ASN A 57 4.05 -15.43 8.91
C ASN A 57 5.51 -15.36 8.40
N ARG A 58 6.09 -14.16 8.33
CA ARG A 58 7.44 -13.86 7.78
C ARG A 58 7.59 -14.04 6.27
N GLU A 59 6.54 -14.38 5.54
CA GLU A 59 6.53 -14.38 4.08
C GLU A 59 6.01 -13.05 3.55
N SER A 60 6.70 -12.46 2.57
CA SER A 60 6.21 -11.30 1.82
C SER A 60 5.09 -11.75 0.87
N ILE A 61 3.88 -11.23 1.06
CA ILE A 61 2.70 -11.63 0.28
C ILE A 61 2.23 -10.53 -0.67
N TYR A 62 2.29 -9.27 -0.23
CA TYR A 62 1.83 -8.13 -1.01
C TYR A 62 2.82 -6.97 -0.99
N GLU A 63 2.76 -6.14 -2.01
CA GLU A 63 3.39 -4.82 -2.10
C GLU A 63 2.30 -3.76 -2.17
N ILE A 64 2.42 -2.70 -1.38
CA ILE A 64 1.53 -1.55 -1.40
C ILE A 64 1.99 -0.63 -2.51
N ILE A 65 1.20 -0.54 -3.58
CA ILE A 65 1.51 0.32 -4.73
C ILE A 65 1.05 1.76 -4.50
N ALA A 66 -0.06 1.92 -3.80
CA ALA A 66 -0.63 3.23 -3.55
C ALA A 66 -1.45 3.24 -2.27
N TYR A 67 -1.24 4.26 -1.45
CA TYR A 67 -2.08 4.59 -0.31
C TYR A 67 -2.59 6.02 -0.50
N ARG A 68 -3.91 6.19 -0.50
CA ARG A 68 -4.57 7.48 -0.73
C ARG A 68 -5.46 7.76 0.46
N ASN A 69 -4.96 8.60 1.36
CA ASN A 69 -5.75 9.24 2.39
C ASN A 69 -6.13 10.63 1.88
N ARG A 70 -7.40 10.82 1.55
CA ARG A 70 -7.94 12.14 1.24
C ARG A 70 -8.65 12.62 2.50
N TYR A 71 -8.10 13.62 3.17
CA TYR A 71 -8.68 14.25 4.37
C TYR A 71 -10.21 14.39 4.24
N PHE A 72 -10.95 13.86 5.23
CA PHE A 72 -12.43 13.82 5.31
C PHE A 72 -13.17 12.92 4.29
N THR A 73 -12.47 12.04 3.57
CA THR A 73 -13.09 11.07 2.66
C THR A 73 -12.54 9.66 2.88
N ASP A 74 -13.12 8.67 2.18
CA ASP A 74 -12.70 7.28 2.27
C ASP A 74 -11.18 7.11 2.00
N GLU A 75 -10.51 6.29 2.81
CA GLU A 75 -9.12 5.88 2.58
C GLU A 75 -9.06 4.70 1.60
N PHE A 76 -8.12 4.74 0.67
CA PHE A 76 -7.90 3.68 -0.30
C PHE A 76 -6.49 3.12 -0.23
N ILE A 77 -6.38 1.80 -0.31
CA ILE A 77 -5.10 1.10 -0.45
C ILE A 77 -5.12 0.23 -1.70
N THR A 78 -4.08 0.30 -2.51
CA THR A 78 -3.87 -0.61 -3.64
C THR A 78 -2.70 -1.52 -3.32
N ILE A 79 -2.98 -2.82 -3.28
CA ILE A 79 -1.99 -3.87 -3.04
C ILE A 79 -1.78 -4.71 -4.30
N LYS A 80 -0.56 -5.24 -4.44
CA LYS A 80 -0.14 -6.15 -5.49
C LYS A 80 0.33 -7.46 -4.88
N ASN A 81 -0.17 -8.58 -5.37
CA ASN A 81 0.32 -9.89 -4.99
C ASN A 81 1.71 -10.11 -5.59
N LEU A 82 2.68 -10.42 -4.75
CA LEU A 82 4.06 -10.61 -5.19
C LEU A 82 4.25 -11.89 -6.04
N LYS A 83 3.41 -12.92 -5.83
CA LYS A 83 3.49 -14.18 -6.59
C LYS A 83 2.82 -14.08 -7.96
N THR A 84 1.60 -13.54 -8.00
CA THR A 84 0.78 -13.50 -9.22
C THR A 84 0.90 -12.19 -10.00
N GLN A 85 1.50 -11.15 -9.39
CA GLN A 85 1.59 -9.79 -9.92
C GLN A 85 0.23 -9.09 -10.13
N ASN A 86 -0.87 -9.72 -9.72
CA ASN A 86 -2.21 -9.14 -9.77
C ASN A 86 -2.38 -8.07 -8.68
N SER A 87 -3.40 -7.22 -8.82
CA SER A 87 -3.63 -6.12 -7.89
C SER A 87 -5.10 -5.86 -7.58
N ALA A 88 -5.31 -5.31 -6.40
CA ALA A 88 -6.61 -4.92 -5.92
C ALA A 88 -6.51 -3.62 -5.13
N THR A 89 -7.55 -2.78 -5.27
CA THR A 89 -7.77 -1.61 -4.46
C THR A 89 -8.88 -1.92 -3.46
N TYR A 90 -8.60 -1.63 -2.19
CA TYR A 90 -9.53 -1.70 -1.09
C TYR A 90 -9.83 -0.31 -0.55
N ILE A 91 -10.99 -0.18 0.10
CA ILE A 91 -11.49 1.02 0.75
C ILE A 91 -11.69 0.74 2.24
N LYS A 92 -11.24 1.63 3.11
CA LYS A 92 -11.38 1.51 4.57
C LYS A 92 -12.85 1.65 4.98
N LYS A 93 -13.31 0.81 5.89
CA LYS A 93 -14.66 0.83 6.45
C LYS A 93 -14.65 0.65 7.96
#